data_AF-A0A8S3FH65-F1
#
_entry.id   AF-A0A8S3FH65-F1
#
_cell.length_a   1.000
_cell.length_b   1.000
_cell.length_c   1.000
_cell.angle_alpha   90.00
_cell.angle_beta   90.00
_cell.angle_gamma   90.00
#
_symmetry.space_group_name_H-M   'P 1'
#
loop_
_entity.id
_entity.type
_entity.pdbx_description
1 polymer ?
#
loop_
_entity_poly.entity_id
_entity_poly.type
_entity_poly.pdbx_seq_one_letter_code
_entity_poly.pdbx_strand_id
1 'polypeptide(L)' 'QAFSAGFRRVINSKPLELFYPDELMAFVIGNTNYDWNEFQKKTEYKGEYHANHPVIQWFWQVFHKLGENEKKKFL' A
#
# COMPACT_ATOMS: atom_id res chain seq x y z
N GLN A 1 -25.87 10.84 -7.81
CA GLN A 1 -25.59 12.28 -7.51
C GLN A 1 -25.18 12.53 -6.05
N ALA A 2 -25.69 11.80 -5.06
CA ALA A 2 -25.35 12.02 -3.64
C ALA A 2 -23.86 11.87 -3.28
N PHE A 3 -23.17 10.86 -3.82
CA PHE A 3 -21.74 10.64 -3.58
C PHE A 3 -20.86 11.82 -4.03
N SER A 4 -21.12 12.35 -5.24
CA SER A 4 -20.36 13.48 -5.80
C SER A 4 -20.51 14.75 -4.96
N ALA A 5 -21.72 15.04 -4.48
CA ALA A 5 -21.99 16.18 -3.61
C ALA A 5 -21.31 16.05 -2.24
N GLY A 6 -21.31 14.84 -1.65
CA GLY A 6 -20.61 14.56 -0.40
C GLY A 6 -19.09 14.65 -0.54
N PHE A 7 -18.53 14.04 -1.59
CA PHE A 7 -17.09 14.01 -1.84
C PHE A 7 -16.50 15.42 -2.05
N ARG A 8 -17.19 16.29 -2.82
CA ARG A 8 -16.81 17.70 -3.03
C ARG A 8 -16.92 18.59 -1.79
N ARG A 9 -17.68 18.16 -0.78
CA ARG A 9 -17.80 18.89 0.50
C ARG A 9 -16.63 18.62 1.43
N VAL A 10 -16.03 17.43 1.35
CA VAL A 10 -14.95 16.99 2.24
C VAL A 10 -13.57 17.31 1.66
N ILE A 11 -13.42 17.24 0.34
CA ILE A 11 -12.18 17.65 -0.33
C ILE A 11 -12.38 19.07 -0.83
N ASN A 12 -11.59 20.02 -0.31
CA ASN A 12 -11.56 21.40 -0.78
C ASN A 12 -11.51 21.38 -2.32
N SER A 13 -12.37 22.10 -3.01
CA SER A 13 -12.58 21.92 -4.46
C SER A 13 -11.35 22.28 -5.33
N LYS A 14 -10.39 23.03 -4.79
CA LYS A 14 -9.23 23.54 -5.56
C LYS A 14 -8.21 22.48 -5.99
N PRO A 15 -7.79 21.50 -5.16
CA PRO A 15 -6.85 20.46 -5.61
C PRO A 15 -7.53 19.43 -6.53
N LEU A 16 -8.84 19.21 -6.41
CA LEU A 16 -9.58 18.23 -7.21
C LEU A 16 -9.66 18.57 -8.70
N GLU A 17 -9.68 19.87 -9.05
CA GLU A 17 -9.72 20.34 -10.44
C GLU A 17 -8.35 20.29 -11.13
N LEU A 18 -7.27 20.03 -10.37
CA LEU A 18 -5.90 19.96 -10.89
C LEU A 18 -5.46 18.55 -11.28
N PHE A 19 -6.21 17.52 -10.89
CA PHE A 19 -5.86 16.12 -11.16
C PHE A 19 -6.68 15.55 -12.31
N TYR A 20 -6.01 14.82 -13.20
CA TYR A 20 -6.70 13.94 -14.15
C TYR A 20 -7.39 12.78 -13.40
N PRO A 21 -8.45 12.17 -13.97
CA PRO A 21 -9.17 11.07 -13.33
C PRO A 21 -8.27 9.94 -12.83
N ASP A 22 -7.21 9.62 -13.57
CA ASP A 22 -6.21 8.60 -13.21
C ASP A 22 -5.36 9.01 -12.00
N GLU A 23 -4.98 10.29 -11.89
CA GLU A 23 -4.21 10.81 -10.76
C GLU A 23 -5.07 10.88 -9.49
N LEU A 24 -6.35 11.21 -9.64
CA LEU A 24 -7.30 11.16 -8.52
C LEU A 24 -7.53 9.73 -8.06
N MET A 25 -7.63 8.79 -9.00
CA MET A 25 -7.73 7.36 -8.69
C MET A 25 -6.48 6.88 -7.97
N ALA A 26 -5.29 7.26 -8.42
CA ALA A 26 -4.03 6.97 -7.72
C ALA A 26 -3.95 7.63 -6.32
N PHE A 27 -4.52 8.83 -6.15
CA PHE A 27 -4.60 9.50 -4.85
C PHE A 27 -5.55 8.80 -3.88
N VAL A 28 -6.71 8.33 -4.37
CA VAL A 28 -7.75 7.69 -3.56
C VAL A 28 -7.43 6.22 -3.26
N ILE A 29 -6.89 5.50 -4.25
CA ILE A 29 -6.57 4.06 -4.14
C ILE A 29 -5.16 3.85 -3.60
N GLY A 30 -4.28 4.84 -3.74
CA GLY A 30 -2.84 4.69 -3.47
C GLY A 30 -2.11 4.01 -4.62
N ASN A 31 -0.78 3.96 -4.53
CA ASN A 31 0.06 3.33 -5.55
C ASN A 31 -0.14 1.80 -5.54
N THR A 32 -0.62 1.24 -6.66
CA THR A 32 -0.83 -0.20 -6.82
C THR A 32 0.42 -0.99 -7.19
N ASN A 33 1.56 -0.31 -7.44
CA ASN A 33 2.86 -0.94 -7.66
C ASN A 33 3.56 -1.16 -6.31
N TYR A 34 3.27 -2.30 -5.69
CA TYR A 34 3.93 -2.72 -4.46
C TYR A 34 5.30 -3.34 -4.80
N ASP A 35 6.38 -2.64 -4.44
CA ASP A 35 7.71 -3.22 -4.44
C ASP A 35 7.93 -3.99 -3.13
N TRP A 36 7.68 -5.30 -3.18
CA TRP A 36 7.85 -6.20 -2.05
C TRP A 36 9.30 -6.29 -1.55
N ASN A 37 10.29 -5.99 -2.39
CA ASN A 37 11.69 -5.95 -1.98
C ASN A 37 11.97 -4.69 -1.15
N GLU A 38 11.43 -3.54 -1.56
CA GLU A 38 11.49 -2.31 -0.75
C GLU A 38 10.73 -2.48 0.58
N PHE A 39 9.60 -3.17 0.56
CA PHE A 39 8.84 -3.49 1.77
C PHE A 39 9.70 -4.31 2.76
N GLN A 40 10.38 -5.36 2.28
CA GLN A 40 11.30 -6.15 3.10
C GLN A 40 12.46 -5.32 3.67
N LYS A 41 13.06 -4.44 2.87
CA LYS A 41 14.17 -3.57 3.32
C LYS A 41 13.75 -2.54 4.35
N LYS A 42 12.53 -2.02 4.25
CA LYS A 42 11.98 -1.00 5.18
C LYS A 42 11.27 -1.59 6.39
N THR A 43 11.22 -2.92 6.51
CA THR A 43 10.60 -3.58 7.67
C THR A 43 11.54 -3.49 8.88
N GLU A 44 11.04 -2.88 9.96
CA GLU A 44 11.72 -2.87 11.25
C GLU A 44 11.25 -4.05 12.09
N TYR A 45 12.20 -4.80 12.64
CA TYR A 45 11.94 -5.94 13.52
C TYR A 45 12.13 -5.50 14.97
N LYS A 46 11.23 -5.96 15.85
CA LYS A 46 11.23 -5.60 17.28
C LYS A 46 11.52 -6.84 18.14
N GLY A 47 12.13 -6.61 19.30
CA GLY A 47 12.48 -7.68 20.26
C GLY A 47 13.69 -8.48 19.80
N GLU A 48 13.59 -9.80 19.83
CA GLU A 48 14.67 -10.73 19.43
C GLU A 48 14.72 -10.97 17.92
N TYR A 49 13.75 -10.44 17.16
CA TYR A 49 13.70 -10.59 15.72
C TYR A 49 14.59 -9.55 15.03
N HIS A 50 15.32 -9.99 14.02
CA HIS A 50 16.14 -9.16 13.14
C HIS A 50 16.13 -9.74 11.72
N ALA A 51 16.61 -8.99 10.73
CA ALA A 51 16.55 -9.39 9.31
C ALA A 51 17.17 -10.78 9.02
N ASN A 52 18.22 -11.14 9.76
CA ASN A 52 18.91 -12.43 9.65
C ASN A 52 18.34 -13.53 10.56
N HIS A 53 17.27 -13.26 11.31
CA HIS A 53 16.69 -14.25 12.20
C HIS A 53 15.99 -15.34 11.35
N PRO A 54 16.17 -16.65 11.65
CA PRO A 54 15.66 -17.74 10.81
C PRO A 54 14.15 -17.64 10.56
N VAL A 55 13.38 -17.24 11.58
CA VAL A 55 11.93 -17.02 11.46
C VAL A 55 11.59 -15.90 10.47
N ILE A 56 12.37 -14.82 10.45
CA ILE A 56 12.16 -13.70 9.52
C ILE A 56 12.52 -14.13 8.09
N GLN A 57 13.59 -14.90 7.91
CA GLN A 57 13.95 -15.45 6.61
C GLN A 57 12.87 -16.40 6.07
N TRP A 58 12.33 -17.28 6.91
CA TRP A 58 11.22 -18.16 6.53
C TRP A 58 9.95 -17.37 6.20
N PHE A 59 9.63 -16.34 6.99
CA PHE A 59 8.51 -15.44 6.69
C PHE A 59 8.64 -14.87 5.29
N TRP A 60 9.78 -14.26 4.95
CA TRP A 60 9.97 -13.68 3.61
C TRP A 60 10.01 -14.73 2.51
N GLN A 61 10.57 -15.92 2.76
CA GLN A 61 10.53 -17.02 1.79
C GLN A 61 9.10 -17.47 1.47
N VAL A 62 8.22 -17.56 2.47
CA VAL A 62 6.81 -17.91 2.27
C VAL A 62 6.07 -16.74 1.64
N PHE A 63 6.29 -15.53 2.15
CA PHE A 63 5.68 -14.30 1.65
C PHE A 63 5.97 -14.11 0.16
N HIS A 64 7.21 -14.30 -0.28
CA HIS A 64 7.58 -14.18 -1.69
C HIS A 64 6.92 -15.23 -2.58
N LYS A 65 6.59 -16.42 -2.03
CA LYS A 65 5.85 -17.47 -2.73
C LYS A 65 4.34 -17.22 -2.84
N LEU A 66 3.77 -16.30 -2.05
CA LEU A 66 2.35 -15.93 -2.14
C LEU A 66 2.03 -15.21 -3.45
N GLY A 67 0.79 -15.36 -3.93
CA GLY A 67 0.29 -14.60 -5.07
C GLY A 67 0.14 -13.11 -4.73
N GLU A 68 0.18 -12.23 -5.75
CA GLU A 68 0.05 -10.78 -5.52
C GLU A 68 -1.23 -10.39 -4.78
N ASN A 69 -2.34 -11.08 -5.05
CA ASN A 69 -3.61 -10.83 -4.37
C ASN A 69 -3.55 -11.18 -2.88
N GLU A 70 -2.80 -12.21 -2.50
CA GLU A 70 -2.63 -12.61 -1.10
C GLU A 70 -1.67 -11.66 -0.39
N LYS A 71 -0.58 -11.26 -1.06
CA LYS A 71 0.34 -10.23 -0.55
C LYS A 71 -0.37 -8.90 -0.30
N LYS A 72 -1.28 -8.50 -1.20
CA LYS A 72 -2.12 -7.30 -1.03
C LYS A 72 -3.14 -7.40 0.09
N LYS A 73 -3.60 -8.61 0.44
CA LYS A 73 -4.49 -8.83 1.61
C LYS A 73 -3.73 -8.87 2.94
N PHE A 74 -2.43 -9.12 2.90
CA PHE A 74 -1.58 -9.14 4.07
C PHE A 74 -1.28 -7.73 4.60
N LEU A 75 -1.30 -6.73 3.70
CA LEU A 75 -1.26 -5.29 4.01
C LEU A 75 -2.66 -4.77 4.37
#